data_AF-A0A917KSR4-F1
#
_entry.id   AF-A0A917KSR4-F1
#
_cell.length_a   1.000
_cell.length_b   1.000
_cell.length_c   1.000
_cell.angle_alpha   90.00
_cell.angle_beta   90.00
_cell.angle_gamma   90.00
#
_symmetry.space_group_name_H-M   'P 1'
#
loop_
_entity.id
_entity.type
_entity.pdbx_description
1 polymer ?
#
loop_
_entity_poly.entity_id
_entity_poly.type
_entity_poly.pdbx_seq_one_letter_code
_entity_poly.pdbx_strand_id
1 'polypeptide(L)'
;MPRGGARAVSGPAPDPRSLRSTKAMDKGGWRTLPAEGREAEPPEWPLTEAAQRELDLWDDLWAKPQAVAWEDMGQELEVALFVRTLAEAERADARVDVKKMVRGYLDSLGLSVAGMNRNRWKIAPAVEEPAEASEAGQEPVRRPSARDRLRVVPSGEGT
;
A
#
# COMPACT_ATOMS: atom_id res chain seq x y z
N MET A 1 29.14 -33.64 -18.09
CA MET A 1 28.15 -32.56 -17.96
C MET A 1 28.07 -32.15 -16.50
N PRO A 2 28.63 -31.02 -16.04
CA PRO A 2 28.47 -30.59 -14.66
C PRO A 2 27.20 -29.74 -14.51
N ARG A 3 26.34 -30.06 -13.54
CA ARG A 3 25.31 -29.15 -13.02
C ARG A 3 25.66 -28.86 -11.56
N GLY A 4 26.16 -27.67 -11.28
CA GLY A 4 26.45 -27.18 -9.94
C GLY A 4 26.09 -25.69 -9.86
N GLY A 5 24.85 -25.40 -9.48
CA GLY A 5 24.41 -24.04 -9.17
C GLY A 5 24.85 -23.62 -7.77
N ALA A 6 25.20 -22.35 -7.62
CA ALA A 6 25.64 -21.73 -6.36
C ALA A 6 24.57 -21.83 -5.27
N ARG A 7 24.95 -22.29 -4.07
CA ARG A 7 24.14 -22.12 -2.85
C ARG A 7 24.56 -20.82 -2.17
N ALA A 8 23.72 -19.81 -2.28
CA ALA A 8 23.75 -18.60 -1.48
C ALA A 8 22.90 -18.83 -0.22
N VAL A 9 23.23 -18.47 1.02
CA VAL A 9 24.35 -17.85 1.73
C VAL A 9 24.12 -18.23 3.22
N SER A 10 25.16 -18.55 3.99
CA SER A 10 25.05 -18.80 5.44
C SER A 10 25.25 -17.51 6.25
N GLY A 11 24.16 -16.98 6.79
CA GLY A 11 24.14 -16.03 7.91
C GLY A 11 23.24 -16.57 9.04
N PRO A 12 23.36 -16.08 10.29
CA PRO A 12 22.57 -16.58 11.41
C PRO A 12 21.07 -16.50 11.13
N ALA A 13 20.36 -17.58 11.46
CA ALA A 13 18.93 -17.70 11.22
C ALA A 13 18.14 -16.65 12.01
N PRO A 14 16.99 -16.20 11.47
CA PRO A 14 16.07 -15.32 12.20
C PRO A 14 15.78 -15.84 13.60
N ASP A 15 15.71 -14.97 14.61
CA ASP A 15 15.39 -15.39 15.98
C ASP A 15 13.99 -16.06 16.00
N PRO A 16 13.91 -17.36 16.33
CA PRO A 16 12.68 -18.13 16.24
C PRO A 16 11.71 -17.86 17.41
N ARG A 17 12.01 -16.93 18.33
CA ARG A 17 11.18 -16.68 19.52
C ARG A 17 10.43 -15.34 19.54
N SER A 18 10.51 -14.51 18.50
CA SER A 18 9.67 -13.30 18.38
C SER A 18 8.35 -13.62 17.65
N LEU A 19 7.22 -13.50 18.36
CA LEU A 19 5.89 -13.79 17.82
C LEU A 19 5.38 -12.75 16.81
N ARG A 20 5.98 -11.55 16.74
CA ARG A 20 5.52 -10.45 15.87
C ARG A 20 6.07 -10.52 14.45
N SER A 21 7.32 -10.95 14.27
CA SER A 21 7.98 -10.92 12.95
C SER A 21 7.60 -12.09 12.02
N THR A 22 7.13 -13.20 12.58
CA THR A 22 6.86 -14.44 11.84
C THR A 22 5.54 -14.45 11.08
N LYS A 23 4.57 -13.58 11.43
CA LYS A 23 3.26 -13.54 10.78
C LYS A 23 3.20 -12.63 9.54
N ALA A 24 4.10 -11.64 9.46
CA ALA A 24 4.06 -10.60 8.44
C ALA A 24 4.86 -10.93 7.16
N MET A 25 5.85 -11.82 7.23
CA MET A 25 6.62 -12.25 6.06
C MET A 25 5.88 -13.35 5.30
N ASP A 26 4.82 -12.95 4.61
CA ASP A 26 4.05 -13.83 3.74
C ASP A 26 4.89 -14.30 2.53
N LYS A 27 4.49 -15.45 2.01
CA LYS A 27 5.02 -16.19 0.85
C LYS A 27 5.74 -15.29 -0.18
N GLY A 28 7.07 -15.39 -0.24
CA GLY A 28 7.91 -14.65 -1.21
C GLY A 28 8.47 -13.32 -0.71
N GLY A 29 8.42 -13.04 0.60
CA GLY A 29 9.00 -11.84 1.20
C GLY A 29 8.15 -10.59 1.02
N TRP A 30 6.84 -10.77 0.79
CA TRP A 30 5.86 -9.68 0.76
C TRP A 30 5.20 -9.55 2.12
N ARG A 31 5.06 -8.32 2.61
CA ARG A 31 4.29 -8.00 3.82
C ARG A 31 2.84 -7.67 3.46
N THR A 32 1.91 -8.39 4.09
CA THR A 32 0.48 -8.10 3.98
C THR A 32 0.08 -7.13 5.10
N LEU A 33 -0.43 -5.96 4.75
CA LEU A 33 -0.93 -4.93 5.67
C LEU A 33 -2.46 -5.05 5.82
N PRO A 34 -3.05 -4.80 6.99
CA PRO A 34 -4.50 -4.86 7.19
C PRO A 34 -5.21 -3.78 6.36
N ALA A 35 -6.37 -4.10 5.78
CA ALA A 35 -7.09 -3.17 4.91
C ALA A 35 -7.74 -2.03 5.71
N GLU A 36 -8.11 -2.35 6.95
CA GLU A 36 -8.79 -1.50 7.93
C GLU A 36 -7.87 -0.41 8.46
N GLY A 37 -6.55 -0.55 8.27
CA GLY A 37 -5.57 0.39 8.76
C GLY A 37 -5.00 0.01 10.12
N ARG A 38 -4.47 0.99 10.84
CA ARG A 38 -4.02 0.84 12.23
C ARG A 38 -5.11 1.37 13.15
N GLU A 39 -5.53 0.54 14.10
CA GLU A 39 -6.65 0.85 15.01
C GLU A 39 -6.24 1.64 16.26
N ALA A 40 -4.95 1.67 16.59
CA ALA A 40 -4.46 2.40 17.76
C ALA A 40 -4.38 3.91 17.49
N GLU A 41 -4.46 4.68 18.58
CA GLU A 41 -4.25 6.14 18.55
C GLU A 41 -2.88 6.48 17.94
N PRO A 42 -2.77 7.52 17.09
CA PRO A 42 -1.49 8.01 16.59
C PRO A 42 -0.47 8.22 17.72
N PRO A 43 0.81 7.92 17.50
CA PRO A 43 1.84 8.18 18.50
C PRO A 43 1.98 9.69 18.76
N GLU A 44 2.63 10.03 19.87
CA GLU A 44 2.95 11.41 20.20
C GLU A 44 3.74 12.07 19.07
N TRP A 45 3.37 13.31 18.74
CA TRP A 45 4.04 14.09 17.71
C TRP A 45 5.52 14.30 18.08
N PRO A 46 6.50 13.82 17.28
CA PRO A 46 7.89 13.76 17.70
C PRO A 46 8.70 15.03 17.40
N LEU A 47 8.14 16.00 16.68
CA LEU A 47 8.79 17.28 16.40
C LEU A 47 8.41 18.32 17.47
N THR A 48 9.12 19.44 17.52
CA THR A 48 8.98 20.45 18.58
C THR A 48 7.56 20.98 18.78
N GLU A 49 7.01 21.66 17.78
CA GLU A 49 5.65 22.21 17.79
C GLU A 49 4.95 21.73 16.53
N ALA A 50 3.66 21.41 16.63
CA ALA A 50 2.83 21.02 15.49
C ALA A 50 1.90 22.17 15.09
N ALA A 51 1.78 22.44 13.80
CA ALA A 51 0.67 23.24 13.29
C ALA A 51 -0.61 22.40 13.22
N GLN A 52 -1.80 23.02 13.32
CA GLN A 52 -3.07 22.29 13.25
C GLN A 52 -3.18 21.39 12.01
N ARG A 53 -2.78 21.91 10.85
CA ARG A 53 -2.78 21.13 9.60
C ARG A 53 -1.85 19.91 9.64
N GLU A 54 -0.74 20.01 10.38
CA GLU A 54 0.17 18.88 10.58
C GLU A 54 -0.49 17.79 11.43
N LEU A 55 -1.21 18.17 12.49
CA LEU A 55 -1.95 17.22 13.32
C LEU A 55 -3.05 16.50 12.54
N ASP A 56 -3.84 17.24 11.75
CA ASP A 56 -4.89 16.63 10.92
C ASP A 56 -4.30 15.58 9.95
N LEU A 57 -3.16 15.90 9.32
CA LEU A 57 -2.44 15.00 8.42
C LEU A 57 -1.81 13.82 9.17
N TRP A 58 -1.31 14.05 10.39
CA TRP A 58 -0.73 13.03 11.25
C TRP A 58 -1.75 11.95 11.56
N ASP A 59 -2.94 12.35 12.00
CA ASP A 59 -4.03 11.44 12.33
C ASP A 59 -4.47 10.64 11.09
N ASP A 60 -4.67 11.32 9.96
CA ASP A 60 -5.05 10.71 8.67
C ASP A 60 -4.02 9.69 8.15
N LEU A 61 -2.73 9.91 8.43
CA LEU A 61 -1.65 9.04 8.01
C LEU A 61 -1.51 7.83 8.94
N TRP A 62 -1.61 8.04 10.24
CA TRP A 62 -1.51 6.96 11.22
C TRP A 62 -2.71 6.01 11.22
N ALA A 63 -3.85 6.42 10.66
CA ALA A 63 -4.97 5.53 10.38
C ALA A 63 -4.72 4.56 9.19
N LYS A 64 -3.69 4.76 8.37
CA LYS A 64 -3.48 3.98 7.12
C LYS A 64 -2.93 2.57 7.39
N PRO A 65 -3.16 1.61 6.47
CA PRO A 65 -2.53 0.28 6.52
C PRO A 65 -1.00 0.30 6.71
N GLN A 66 -0.34 1.26 6.06
CA GLN A 66 1.12 1.43 6.12
C GLN A 66 1.62 1.78 7.52
N ALA A 67 0.79 2.39 8.37
CA ALA A 67 1.16 2.79 9.72
C ALA A 67 1.57 1.60 10.61
N VAL A 68 0.98 0.41 10.37
CA VAL A 68 1.40 -0.84 11.05
C VAL A 68 2.83 -1.23 10.68
N ALA A 69 3.30 -0.88 9.48
CA ALA A 69 4.68 -1.09 9.10
C ALA A 69 5.60 -0.01 9.69
N TRP A 70 5.16 1.24 9.69
CA TRP A 70 5.93 2.35 10.26
C TRP A 70 6.17 2.17 11.76
N GLU A 71 5.15 1.74 12.52
CA GLU A 71 5.25 1.43 13.96
C GLU A 71 6.26 0.32 14.23
N ASP A 72 6.18 -0.79 13.50
CA ASP A 72 7.13 -1.91 13.64
C ASP A 72 8.58 -1.51 13.33
N MET A 73 8.78 -0.48 12.51
CA MET A 73 10.10 0.00 12.09
C MET A 73 10.58 1.25 12.86
N GLY A 74 9.75 1.83 13.73
CA GLY A 74 10.07 3.08 14.44
C GLY A 74 10.25 4.29 13.52
N GLN A 75 9.34 4.47 12.54
CA GLN A 75 9.41 5.54 11.54
C GLN A 75 8.63 6.82 11.92
N GLU A 76 8.32 7.04 13.19
CA GLU A 76 7.52 8.17 13.66
C GLU A 76 8.11 9.51 13.20
N LEU A 77 9.43 9.67 13.34
CA LEU A 77 10.12 10.88 12.92
C LEU A 77 10.05 11.11 11.41
N GLU A 78 10.16 10.04 10.61
CA GLU A 78 10.10 10.14 9.13
C GLU A 78 8.70 10.53 8.66
N VAL A 79 7.66 9.94 9.27
CA VAL A 79 6.27 10.31 9.01
C VAL A 79 6.02 11.77 9.40
N ALA A 80 6.57 12.24 10.52
CA ALA A 80 6.35 13.61 10.98
C ALA A 80 7.04 14.64 10.07
N LEU A 81 8.25 14.33 9.59
CA LEU A 81 8.93 15.15 8.58
C LEU A 81 8.19 15.17 7.25
N PHE A 82 7.61 14.03 6.83
CA PHE A 82 6.74 13.98 5.66
C PHE A 82 5.50 14.86 5.82
N VAL A 83 4.81 14.77 6.96
CA VAL A 83 3.62 15.59 7.28
C VAL A 83 3.94 17.07 7.18
N ARG A 84 5.02 17.51 7.83
CA ARG A 84 5.48 18.91 7.77
C ARG A 84 5.75 19.36 6.33
N THR A 85 6.47 18.53 5.58
CA THR A 85 6.79 18.81 4.16
C THR A 85 5.53 18.86 3.31
N LEU A 86 4.55 18.00 3.57
CA LEU A 86 3.28 17.96 2.85
C LEU A 86 2.43 19.20 3.18
N ALA A 87 2.31 19.57 4.44
CA ALA A 87 1.60 20.77 4.87
C ALA A 87 2.20 22.04 4.23
N GLU A 88 3.54 22.13 4.12
CA GLU A 88 4.20 23.20 3.39
C GLU A 88 3.90 23.14 1.88
N ALA A 89 3.96 21.95 1.28
CA ALA A 89 3.74 21.74 -0.15
C ALA A 89 2.31 22.06 -0.63
N GLU A 90 1.31 21.94 0.26
CA GLU A 90 -0.10 22.25 -0.01
C GLU A 90 -0.35 23.76 -0.21
N ARG A 91 0.56 24.61 0.26
CA ARG A 91 0.41 26.06 0.09
C ARG A 91 0.49 26.46 -1.38
N ALA A 92 -0.31 27.44 -1.79
CA ALA A 92 -0.33 27.94 -3.16
C ALA A 92 1.03 28.52 -3.61
N ASP A 93 1.77 29.12 -2.67
CA ASP A 93 3.10 29.70 -2.86
C ASP A 93 4.25 28.74 -2.53
N ALA A 94 3.97 27.45 -2.33
CA ALA A 94 4.98 26.46 -1.96
C ALA A 94 6.08 26.34 -3.01
N ARG A 95 7.33 26.30 -2.53
CA ARG A 95 8.51 26.17 -3.39
C ARG A 95 8.53 24.81 -4.10
N VAL A 96 9.08 24.79 -5.31
CA VAL A 96 9.10 23.59 -6.18
C VAL A 96 9.98 22.47 -5.61
N ASP A 97 11.05 22.82 -4.89
CA ASP A 97 11.93 21.86 -4.21
C ASP A 97 11.20 21.09 -3.09
N VAL A 98 10.36 21.76 -2.30
CA VAL A 98 9.51 21.13 -1.27
C VAL A 98 8.59 20.08 -1.91
N LYS A 99 7.94 20.41 -3.04
CA LYS A 99 7.09 19.46 -3.78
C LYS A 99 7.86 18.23 -4.29
N LYS A 100 9.15 18.38 -4.61
CA LYS A 100 10.01 17.24 -4.98
C LYS A 100 10.34 16.37 -3.77
N MET A 101 10.57 16.96 -2.60
CA MET A 101 10.82 16.21 -1.36
C MET A 101 9.64 15.32 -0.97
N VAL A 102 8.40 15.83 -1.10
CA VAL A 102 7.16 15.04 -0.87
C VAL A 102 7.18 13.73 -1.64
N ARG A 103 7.62 13.74 -2.90
CA ARG A 103 7.66 12.52 -3.72
C ARG A 103 8.61 11.46 -3.14
N GLY A 104 9.79 11.88 -2.66
CA GLY A 104 10.75 10.98 -2.05
C GLY A 104 10.19 10.30 -0.80
N TYR A 105 9.51 11.06 0.07
CA TYR A 105 8.82 10.51 1.23
C TYR A 105 7.68 9.56 0.86
N LEU A 106 6.85 9.88 -0.14
CA LEU A 106 5.78 8.99 -0.60
C LEU A 106 6.32 7.62 -1.04
N ASP A 107 7.48 7.61 -1.71
CA ASP A 107 8.14 6.38 -2.14
C ASP A 107 8.77 5.63 -0.94
N SER A 108 9.41 6.34 0.00
CA SER A 108 10.02 5.74 1.21
C SER A 108 8.97 5.10 2.13
N LEU A 109 7.91 5.85 2.45
CA LEU A 109 6.84 5.46 3.36
C LEU A 109 5.84 4.48 2.76
N GLY A 110 6.02 4.05 1.50
CA GLY A 110 5.10 3.12 0.84
C GLY A 110 3.71 3.71 0.57
N LEU A 111 3.61 5.03 0.42
CA LEU A 111 2.36 5.72 0.08
C LEU A 111 2.14 5.83 -1.44
N SER A 112 3.19 5.61 -2.22
CA SER A 112 3.09 5.46 -3.68
C SER A 112 3.06 3.99 -4.12
N VAL A 113 2.56 3.73 -5.33
CA VAL A 113 2.63 2.40 -5.95
C VAL A 113 4.07 1.89 -6.07
N ALA A 114 5.01 2.78 -6.38
CA ALA A 114 6.43 2.42 -6.48
C ALA A 114 7.00 2.08 -5.10
N GLY A 115 6.63 2.84 -4.06
CA GLY A 115 7.00 2.59 -2.68
C GLY A 115 6.47 1.27 -2.15
N MET A 116 5.18 0.99 -2.37
CA MET A 116 4.55 -0.29 -2.01
C MET A 116 5.30 -1.47 -2.64
N ASN A 117 5.63 -1.39 -3.94
CA ASN A 117 6.38 -2.44 -4.62
C ASN A 117 7.82 -2.57 -4.09
N ARG A 118 8.51 -1.44 -3.85
CA ARG A 118 9.89 -1.42 -3.35
C ARG A 118 9.97 -2.04 -1.95
N ASN A 119 9.04 -1.69 -1.08
CA ASN A 119 8.96 -2.19 0.29
C ASN A 119 8.37 -3.62 0.35
N ARG A 120 7.89 -4.13 -0.79
CA ARG A 120 7.19 -5.41 -0.92
C ARG A 120 5.96 -5.47 -0.02
N TRP A 121 5.22 -4.39 0.04
CA TRP A 121 3.98 -4.28 0.79
C TRP A 121 2.79 -4.48 -0.13
N LYS A 122 1.77 -5.17 0.38
CA LYS A 122 0.45 -5.27 -0.23
C LYS A 122 -0.60 -5.08 0.86
N ILE A 123 -1.73 -4.51 0.51
CA ILE A 123 -2.87 -4.37 1.43
C ILE A 123 -3.73 -5.63 1.28
N ALA A 124 -4.22 -6.16 2.40
CA ALA A 124 -5.18 -7.24 2.42
C ALA A 124 -6.44 -6.85 1.63
N PRO A 125 -7.18 -7.81 1.06
CA PRO A 125 -8.53 -7.50 0.61
C PRO A 125 -9.35 -7.01 1.82
N ALA A 126 -10.15 -5.96 1.64
CA ALA A 126 -11.11 -5.55 2.65
C ALA A 126 -12.03 -6.75 2.93
N VAL A 127 -12.16 -7.11 4.20
CA VAL A 127 -13.18 -8.08 4.59
C VAL A 127 -14.50 -7.33 4.47
N GLU A 128 -15.26 -7.57 3.40
CA GLU A 128 -16.68 -7.25 3.41
C GLU A 128 -17.28 -8.10 4.52
N GLU A 129 -17.46 -7.52 5.70
CA GLU A 129 -18.44 -8.06 6.64
C GLU A 129 -19.73 -8.19 5.85
N PRO A 130 -20.36 -9.37 5.79
CA PRO A 130 -21.58 -9.54 5.02
C PRO A 130 -22.57 -8.53 5.57
N ALA A 131 -22.81 -7.47 4.80
CA ALA A 131 -23.86 -6.53 5.07
C ALA A 131 -25.13 -7.38 5.14
N GLU A 132 -25.68 -7.54 6.33
CA GLU A 132 -27.03 -8.05 6.52
C GLU A 132 -27.98 -7.04 5.87
N ALA A 133 -28.16 -7.12 4.55
CA ALA A 133 -29.26 -6.49 3.85
C ALA A 133 -29.43 -7.05 2.43
N SER A 134 -30.65 -7.54 2.23
CA SER A 134 -31.40 -7.53 0.97
C SER A 134 -30.99 -8.51 -0.13
N GLU A 135 -31.83 -9.53 -0.27
CA GLU A 135 -32.18 -10.17 -1.53
C GLU A 135 -32.31 -9.15 -2.67
N ALA A 136 -31.35 -9.14 -3.59
CA ALA A 136 -31.60 -8.83 -4.99
C ALA A 136 -30.45 -9.43 -5.80
N GLY A 137 -30.66 -10.66 -6.29
CA GLY A 137 -29.75 -11.29 -7.22
C GLY A 137 -29.58 -10.42 -8.48
N GLN A 138 -28.33 -10.13 -8.81
CA GLN A 138 -27.95 -9.82 -10.18
C GLN A 138 -26.84 -10.81 -10.58
N GLU A 139 -27.23 -11.77 -11.41
CA GLU A 139 -26.27 -12.61 -12.13
C GLU A 139 -25.33 -11.70 -12.96
N PRO A 140 -24.02 -11.99 -12.98
CA PRO A 140 -23.09 -11.21 -13.77
C PRO A 140 -23.36 -11.43 -15.26
N VAL A 141 -23.88 -10.39 -15.93
CA VAL A 141 -24.02 -10.38 -17.39
C VAL A 141 -22.63 -10.54 -18.01
N ARG A 142 -22.38 -11.67 -18.66
CA ARG A 142 -21.12 -11.94 -19.39
C ARG A 142 -20.91 -10.86 -20.44
N ARG A 143 -19.78 -10.16 -20.33
CA ARG A 143 -19.34 -9.22 -21.37
C ARG A 143 -18.93 -9.99 -22.63
N PRO A 144 -19.39 -9.59 -23.84
CA PRO A 144 -19.02 -10.28 -25.07
C PRO A 144 -17.52 -10.22 -25.32
N SER A 145 -16.94 -11.38 -25.66
CA SER A 145 -15.50 -11.51 -25.84
C SER A 145 -15.06 -10.95 -27.20
N ALA A 146 -13.77 -10.65 -27.37
CA ALA A 146 -13.21 -10.20 -28.65
C ALA A 146 -13.46 -11.19 -29.80
N ARG A 147 -13.70 -12.47 -29.51
CA ARG A 147 -14.05 -13.51 -30.51
C ARG A 147 -15.50 -13.38 -31.01
N ASP A 148 -16.43 -12.88 -30.19
CA ASP A 148 -17.82 -12.66 -30.62
C ASP A 148 -17.93 -11.55 -31.67
N ARG A 149 -16.98 -10.60 -31.66
CA ARG A 149 -16.94 -9.47 -32.59
C ARG A 149 -16.40 -9.82 -33.98
N LEU A 150 -15.80 -11.00 -34.13
CA LEU A 150 -15.15 -11.43 -35.38
C LEU A 150 -15.97 -12.48 -36.16
N ARG A 151 -17.27 -12.62 -35.85
CA ARG A 151 -18.15 -13.51 -36.62
C ARG A 151 -18.45 -12.89 -37.98
N VAL A 152 -17.79 -13.44 -39.01
CA VAL A 152 -17.99 -13.09 -40.43
C VAL A 152 -19.44 -13.33 -40.84
N VAL A 153 -20.08 -12.32 -41.41
CA VAL A 153 -21.40 -12.43 -42.05
C VAL A 153 -21.23 -13.16 -43.39
N PRO A 154 -21.97 -14.25 -43.68
CA PRO A 154 -21.96 -14.86 -45.00
C PRO A 154 -22.59 -13.90 -46.03
N SER A 155 -21.81 -13.52 -47.03
CA SER A 155 -22.29 -12.80 -48.21
C SER A 155 -23.21 -13.70 -49.02
N GLY A 156 -24.52 -13.43 -49.00
CA GLY A 156 -25.53 -14.12 -49.79
C GLY A 156 -26.38 -13.12 -50.57
N GLU A 157 -26.02 -12.96 -51.83
CA GLU A 157 -26.82 -12.68 -53.04
C GLU A 157 -27.97 -11.65 -53.00
N GLY A 158 -27.84 -10.64 -53.87
CA GLY A 158 -28.92 -9.76 -54.29
C GLY A 158 -28.85 -9.48 -55.80
N THR A 159 -29.74 -10.17 -56.54
CA THR A 159 -30.14 -10.02 -57.96
C THR A 159 -29.17 -10.40 -59.07
#